data_AF-A0A353GF93-F1
#
_entry.id   AF-A0A353GF93-F1
#
_cell.length_a   1.000
_cell.length_b   1.000
_cell.length_c   1.000
_cell.angle_alpha   90.00
_cell.angle_beta   90.00
_cell.angle_gamma   90.00
#
_symmetry.space_group_name_H-M   'P 1'
#
loop_
_entity.id
_entity.type
_entity.pdbx_description
1 polymer ?
#
loop_
_entity_poly.entity_id
_entity_poly.type
_entity_poly.pdbx_seq_one_letter_code
_entity_poly.pdbx_strand_id
1 'polypeptide(L)' 'CFDEEEDTLQGVQDGLIYGTVVQQPYLFGYEAVRVLSQIARGEDPKIPENKIIDVPVRKINKDNVKEFWSDLKKLRGK' A
#
# COMPACT_ATOMS: atom_id res chain seq x y z
N CYS A 1 -6.38 6.49 12.65
CA CYS A 1 -4.93 6.54 12.95
C CYS A 1 -4.16 6.23 11.67
N PHE A 2 -2.85 5.94 11.77
CA PHE A 2 -1.96 5.62 10.65
C PHE A 2 -1.28 4.28 10.90
N ASP A 3 -0.74 3.71 9.82
CA ASP A 3 0.08 2.51 9.78
C ASP A 3 -0.65 1.21 10.22
N GLU A 4 0.05 0.09 10.07
CA GLU A 4 -0.48 -1.29 10.11
C GLU A 4 0.04 -2.14 11.27
N GLU A 5 0.36 -1.53 12.41
CA GLU A 5 0.75 -2.23 13.63
C GLU A 5 -0.34 -3.21 14.05
N GLU A 6 0.06 -4.37 14.59
CA GLU A 6 -0.89 -5.44 14.96
C GLU A 6 -1.95 -4.95 15.95
N ASP A 7 -1.58 -4.14 16.94
CA ASP A 7 -2.51 -3.53 17.90
C ASP A 7 -3.47 -2.54 17.24
N THR A 8 -2.99 -1.78 16.25
CA THR A 8 -3.82 -0.86 15.46
C THR A 8 -4.88 -1.63 14.67
N LEU A 9 -4.47 -2.70 13.97
CA LEU A 9 -5.39 -3.53 13.19
C LEU A 9 -6.39 -4.27 14.08
N GLN A 10 -5.94 -4.78 15.23
CA GLN A 10 -6.80 -5.38 16.23
C GLN A 10 -7.82 -4.36 16.77
N GLY A 11 -7.38 -3.14 17.09
CA GLY A 11 -8.27 -2.06 17.52
C GLY A 11 -9.33 -1.69 16.48
N VAL A 12 -8.99 -1.73 15.18
CA VAL A 12 -9.97 -1.53 14.09
C VAL A 12 -10.96 -2.69 14.02
N GLN A 13 -10.48 -3.93 14.15
CA GLN A 13 -11.33 -5.12 14.14
C GLN A 13 -12.33 -5.14 15.32
N ASP A 14 -11.85 -4.78 16.51
CA ASP A 14 -12.67 -4.73 17.74
C ASP A 14 -13.60 -3.50 17.77
N GLY A 15 -13.38 -2.52 16.88
CA GLY A 15 -14.17 -1.29 16.79
C GLY A 15 -13.77 -0.22 17.80
N LEU A 16 -12.62 -0.37 18.46
CA LEU A 16 -12.01 0.64 19.34
C LEU A 16 -11.39 1.79 18.51
N ILE A 17 -10.95 1.49 17.29
CA ILE A 17 -10.43 2.43 16.31
C ILE A 17 -11.34 2.41 15.10
N TYR A 18 -11.80 3.57 14.63
CA TYR A 18 -12.69 3.64 13.45
C TYR A 18 -12.00 3.15 12.17
N GLY A 19 -10.72 3.49 12.00
CA GLY A 19 -9.91 3.04 10.88
C GLY A 19 -8.48 3.56 10.94
N THR A 20 -7.63 2.99 10.09
CA THR A 20 -6.24 3.41 9.86
C THR A 20 -5.96 3.67 8.38
N VAL A 21 -4.97 4.50 8.07
CA VAL A 21 -4.50 4.75 6.70
C VAL A 21 -3.09 4.22 6.58
N VAL A 22 -2.87 3.33 5.60
CA VAL A 22 -1.62 2.57 5.43
C VAL A 22 -0.99 2.82 4.07
N GLN A 23 0.32 2.68 3.99
CA GLN A 23 1.09 2.80 2.76
C GLN A 23 1.09 1.47 1.97
N GLN A 24 1.60 1.49 0.73
CA GLN A 24 1.71 0.29 -0.12
C GLN A 24 3.15 0.04 -0.60
N PRO A 25 4.09 -0.39 0.29
CA PRO A 25 5.51 -0.58 -0.04
C PRO A 25 5.76 -1.45 -1.28
N TYR A 26 4.95 -2.49 -1.49
CA TYR A 26 5.01 -3.33 -2.68
C TYR A 26 4.84 -2.52 -3.97
N LEU A 27 3.86 -1.60 -4.00
CA LEU A 27 3.56 -0.80 -5.19
C LEU A 27 4.66 0.22 -5.48
N PHE A 28 5.32 0.78 -4.45
CA PHE A 28 6.51 1.60 -4.64
C PHE A 28 7.61 0.83 -5.39
N GLY A 29 7.91 -0.40 -4.95
CA GLY A 29 8.90 -1.24 -5.62
C GLY A 29 8.50 -1.61 -7.05
N TYR A 30 7.24 -2.01 -7.24
CA TYR A 30 6.70 -2.33 -8.56
C TYR A 30 6.78 -1.15 -9.53
N GLU A 31 6.29 0.03 -9.14
CA GLU A 31 6.29 1.23 -9.99
C GLU A 31 7.72 1.67 -10.33
N ALA A 32 8.64 1.61 -9.36
CA ALA A 32 10.05 1.93 -9.60
C ALA A 32 10.65 1.02 -10.68
N VAL A 33 10.47 -0.30 -10.57
CA VAL A 33 11.00 -1.26 -11.55
C VAL A 33 10.29 -1.13 -12.90
N ARG A 34 8.96 -0.92 -12.92
CA ARG A 34 8.19 -0.70 -14.15
C ARG A 34 8.74 0.48 -14.94
N VAL A 35 8.90 1.63 -14.29
CA VAL A 35 9.40 2.86 -14.91
C VAL A 35 10.82 2.67 -15.43
N LEU A 36 11.73 2.14 -14.60
CA LEU A 36 13.11 1.88 -15.01
C LEU A 36 13.19 0.91 -16.17
N SER A 37 12.37 -0.15 -16.18
CA SER A 37 12.32 -1.13 -17.28
C SER A 37 11.81 -0.51 -18.58
N GLN A 38 10.83 0.38 -18.53
CA GLN A 38 10.31 1.04 -19.73
C GLN A 38 11.35 1.98 -20.34
N ILE A 39 12.01 2.79 -19.49
CA ILE A 39 13.11 3.66 -19.92
C ILE A 39 14.23 2.83 -20.57
N ALA A 40 14.64 1.72 -19.95
CA ALA A 40 15.68 0.84 -20.49
C ALA A 40 15.34 0.22 -21.85
N ARG A 41 14.05 0.09 -22.18
CA ARG A 41 13.55 -0.44 -23.46
C ARG A 41 13.26 0.65 -24.50
N GLY A 42 13.44 1.92 -24.15
CA GLY A 42 13.06 3.05 -25.00
C GLY A 42 11.55 3.27 -25.11
N GLU A 43 10.78 2.75 -24.15
CA GLU A 43 9.34 2.97 -24.03
C GLU A 43 9.05 4.23 -23.19
N ASP A 44 7.93 4.90 -23.43
CA ASP A 44 7.49 6.03 -22.60
C ASP A 44 6.77 5.53 -21.33
N PRO A 45 7.33 5.75 -20.13
CA PRO A 45 6.70 5.33 -18.88
C PRO A 45 5.49 6.17 -18.45
N LYS A 46 5.15 7.22 -19.22
CA LYS A 46 4.08 8.19 -18.93
C LYS A 46 4.24 8.86 -17.57
N ILE A 47 5.46 9.29 -17.25
CA ILE A 47 5.72 10.05 -16.03
C ILE A 47 4.98 11.40 -16.13
N PRO A 48 4.19 11.80 -15.11
CA PRO A 48 3.49 13.08 -15.12
C PRO A 48 4.43 14.28 -15.20
N GLU A 49 3.94 15.44 -15.66
CA GLU A 49 4.74 16.66 -15.84
C GLU A 49 5.41 17.14 -14.54
N ASN A 50 4.75 16.97 -13.40
CA ASN A 50 5.29 17.30 -12.08
C ASN A 50 6.38 16.32 -11.58
N LYS A 51 6.68 15.28 -12.37
CA LYS A 51 7.68 14.24 -12.10
C LYS A 51 7.39 13.39 -10.85
N ILE A 52 6.14 13.37 -10.40
CA ILE A 52 5.70 12.59 -9.23
C ILE A 52 4.68 11.55 -9.68
N ILE A 53 5.00 10.27 -9.46
CA ILE A 53 4.06 9.16 -9.59
C ILE A 53 3.45 8.95 -8.20
N ASP A 54 2.17 9.26 -8.05
CA ASP A 54 1.46 9.10 -6.79
C ASP A 54 1.10 7.62 -6.56
N VAL A 55 1.49 7.10 -5.40
CA VAL A 55 1.16 5.74 -4.96
C VAL A 55 0.05 5.86 -3.93
N PRO A 56 -1.18 5.38 -4.21
CA PRO A 56 -2.31 5.63 -3.35
C PRO A 56 -2.13 4.96 -1.99
N VAL A 57 -2.60 5.61 -0.93
CA VAL A 57 -2.75 5.00 0.39
C VAL A 57 -3.99 4.10 0.43
N ARG A 58 -4.02 3.14 1.35
CA ARG A 58 -5.20 2.32 1.62
C ARG A 58 -5.87 2.76 2.91
N LYS A 59 -7.21 2.89 2.88
CA LYS A 59 -8.03 3.15 4.06
C LYS A 59 -8.53 1.82 4.60
N ILE A 60 -8.15 1.49 5.83
CA ILE A 60 -8.49 0.26 6.50
C ILE A 60 -9.53 0.56 7.57
N ASN A 61 -10.67 -0.12 7.50
CA ASN A 61 -11.78 0.02 8.42
C ASN A 61 -12.32 -1.37 8.79
N LYS A 62 -13.39 -1.41 9.58
CA LYS A 62 -13.99 -2.66 10.05
C LYS A 62 -14.43 -3.60 8.92
N ASP A 63 -14.78 -3.06 7.75
CA ASP A 63 -15.27 -3.84 6.61
C ASP A 63 -14.15 -4.62 5.91
N ASN A 64 -12.91 -4.11 5.93
CA ASN A 64 -11.80 -4.66 5.13
C ASN A 64 -10.56 -5.06 5.94
N VAL A 65 -10.49 -4.78 7.25
CA VAL A 65 -9.31 -5.05 8.09
C VAL A 65 -8.89 -6.52 8.08
N LYS A 66 -9.86 -7.44 8.06
CA LYS A 66 -9.58 -8.89 8.05
C LYS A 66 -8.89 -9.35 6.78
N GLU A 67 -9.34 -8.87 5.62
CA GLU A 67 -8.74 -9.17 4.32
C GLU A 67 -7.34 -8.57 4.22
N PHE A 68 -7.22 -7.29 4.55
CA PHE A 68 -5.94 -6.58 4.56
C PHE A 68 -4.90 -7.28 5.43
N TRP A 69 -5.26 -7.66 6.65
CA TRP A 69 -4.32 -8.29 7.58
C TRP A 69 -3.87 -9.68 7.11
N SER A 70 -4.74 -10.44 6.43
CA SER A 70 -4.38 -11.71 5.79
C SER A 70 -3.36 -11.51 4.68
N ASP A 71 -3.58 -10.54 3.81
CA ASP A 71 -2.67 -10.25 2.70
C ASP A 71 -1.33 -9.69 3.19
N LEU A 72 -1.34 -8.87 4.23
CA LEU A 72 -0.14 -8.35 4.86
C LEU A 72 0.76 -9.49 5.39
N LYS A 73 0.18 -10.55 5.98
CA LYS A 73 0.94 -11.72 6.46
C LYS A 73 1.62 -12.46 5.31
N LYS A 74 0.89 -12.70 4.21
CA LYS A 74 1.44 -13.31 2.99
C LYS A 74 2.62 -12.51 2.43
N LEU A 75 2.48 -11.18 2.32
CA LEU A 75 3.53 -10.30 1.80
C LEU A 75 4.78 -10.27 2.70
N ARG A 76 4.61 -10.44 4.01
CA ARG A 76 5.72 -10.46 4.98
C ARG A 76 6.34 -11.85 5.16
N GLY A 77 5.84 -12.87 4.46
CA GLY A 77 6.30 -14.25 4.61
C GLY A 77 6.05 -14.83 6.00
N LYS A 78 4.97 -14.39 6.67
CA LYS A 78 4.53 -14.86 7.99
C LYS A 78 3.26 -15.68 7.91
#